data_AF-A0A2I6SAY3-F1
#
_entry.id   AF-A0A2I6SAY3-F1
#
_cell.length_a   1.000
_cell.length_b   1.000
_cell.length_c   1.000
_cell.angle_alpha   90.00
_cell.angle_beta   90.00
_cell.angle_gamma   90.00
#
_symmetry.space_group_name_H-M   'P 1'
#
loop_
_entity.id
_entity.type
_entity.pdbx_description
1 polymer ?
#
loop_
_entity_poly.entity_id
_entity_poly.type
_entity_poly.pdbx_seq_one_letter_code
_entity_poly.pdbx_strand_id
1 'polypeptide(L)' 'MATVAQVAEAYPVFSQAALRDLIFKSADRFNSKGDRIPGNGLAEAGAIKRIGRKVLIDLDAFEAWIDSHASEG' A
#
# COMPACT_ATOMS: atom_id res chain seq x y z
N MET A 1 1.15 12.60 5.65
CA MET A 1 2.29 11.69 5.38
C MET A 1 2.75 11.04 6.66
N ALA A 2 2.94 9.73 6.68
CA ALA A 2 3.34 8.96 7.86
C ALA A 2 4.29 7.81 7.47
N THR A 3 5.16 7.40 8.41
CA THR A 3 5.92 6.16 8.25
C THR A 3 5.03 4.95 8.44
N VAL A 4 5.47 3.77 8.00
CA VAL A 4 4.77 2.50 8.24
C VAL A 4 4.45 2.26 9.73
N ALA A 5 5.36 2.66 10.64
CA ALA A 5 5.13 2.51 12.07
C ALA A 5 4.00 3.43 12.57
N GLN A 6 4.01 4.70 12.13
CA GLN A 6 2.97 5.66 12.50
C GLN A 6 1.60 5.30 11.91
N VAL A 7 1.55 4.76 10.69
CA VAL A 7 0.28 4.26 10.11
C VAL A 7 -0.25 3.06 10.90
N ALA A 8 0.61 2.12 11.31
CA ALA A 8 0.17 0.99 12.13
C ALA A 8 -0.37 1.42 13.51
N GLU A 9 0.14 2.52 14.05
CA GLU A 9 -0.37 3.12 15.30
C GLU A 9 -1.73 3.82 15.08
N ALA A 10 -1.86 4.58 14.00
CA ALA A 10 -3.10 5.30 13.66
C ALA A 10 -4.23 4.38 13.19
N TYR A 11 -3.91 3.29 12.50
CA TYR A 11 -4.86 2.29 11.99
C TYR A 11 -4.50 0.90 12.53
N PRO A 12 -4.86 0.57 13.79
CA PRO A 12 -4.42 -0.67 14.46
C PRO A 12 -4.91 -1.97 13.78
N VAL A 13 -5.88 -1.86 12.86
CA VAL A 13 -6.32 -2.97 12.01
C VAL A 13 -5.21 -3.47 11.07
N PHE A 14 -4.25 -2.59 10.72
CA PHE A 14 -3.09 -2.95 9.91
C PHE A 14 -1.84 -3.07 10.77
N SER A 15 -1.30 -4.29 10.87
CA SER A 15 0.04 -4.47 11.44
C SER A 15 1.11 -3.83 10.54
N GLN A 16 2.24 -3.48 11.15
CA GLN A 16 3.44 -3.05 10.43
C GLN A 16 3.89 -4.04 9.33
N ALA A 17 3.65 -5.34 9.52
CA ALA A 17 3.94 -6.38 8.54
C ALA A 17 2.92 -6.35 7.39
N ALA A 18 1.63 -6.20 7.71
CA ALA A 18 0.56 -6.07 6.72
C ALA A 18 0.79 -4.84 5.81
N LEU A 19 1.13 -3.68 6.38
CA LEU A 19 1.44 -2.48 5.59
C LEU A 19 2.64 -2.68 4.67
N ARG A 20 3.69 -3.38 5.13
CA ARG A 20 4.85 -3.70 4.28
C ARG A 20 4.49 -4.65 3.15
N ASP A 21 3.62 -5.62 3.41
CA ASP A 21 3.09 -6.52 2.39
C ASP A 21 2.25 -5.76 1.35
N LEU A 22 1.38 -4.84 1.79
CA LEU A 22 0.63 -3.96 0.89
C LEU A 22 1.54 -3.12 0.00
N ILE A 23 2.60 -2.53 0.57
CA ILE A 23 3.61 -1.76 -0.17
C ILE A 23 4.39 -2.67 -1.15
N PHE A 24 4.73 -3.90 -0.75
CA PHE A 24 5.44 -4.83 -1.62
C PHE A 24 4.58 -5.29 -2.80
N LYS A 25 3.28 -5.48 -2.55
CA LYS A 25 2.30 -5.90 -3.55
C LYS A 25 1.65 -4.73 -4.30
N SER A 26 2.20 -3.52 -4.16
CA SER A 26 1.59 -2.31 -4.68
C SER A 26 1.66 -2.13 -6.19
N ALA A 27 2.54 -2.86 -6.86
CA ALA A 27 2.73 -2.78 -8.30
C ALA A 27 2.63 -4.17 -8.91
N ASP A 28 2.38 -4.20 -10.22
CA ASP A 28 2.40 -5.43 -11.01
C ASP A 28 3.72 -6.18 -10.83
N ARG A 29 3.61 -7.50 -10.73
CA ARG A 29 4.75 -8.41 -10.66
C ARG A 29 4.54 -9.62 -11.55
N PHE A 30 5.61 -10.28 -11.96
CA PHE A 30 5.55 -11.48 -12.78
C PHE A 30 5.95 -12.71 -11.97
N ASN A 31 5.25 -13.83 -12.17
CA ASN A 31 5.64 -15.11 -11.57
C ASN A 31 6.74 -15.79 -12.40
N SER A 32 7.24 -16.95 -11.93
CA SER A 32 8.27 -17.73 -12.64
C SER A 32 7.83 -18.30 -13.99
N LYS A 33 6.52 -18.31 -14.28
CA LYS A 33 5.95 -18.72 -15.56
C LYS A 33 5.76 -17.55 -16.53
N GLY A 34 6.04 -16.32 -16.09
CA GLY A 34 5.84 -15.10 -16.88
C GLY A 34 4.42 -14.52 -16.81
N ASP A 35 3.53 -15.06 -15.97
CA ASP A 35 2.17 -14.50 -15.82
C ASP A 35 2.21 -13.20 -15.01
N ARG A 36 1.45 -12.19 -15.47
CA ARG A 36 1.27 -10.93 -14.76
C ARG A 36 0.34 -11.12 -13.56
N ILE A 37 0.82 -10.75 -12.38
CA ILE A 37 0.05 -10.63 -11.16
C ILE A 37 -0.21 -9.13 -10.95
N PRO A 38 -1.48 -8.68 -11.05
CA PRO A 38 -1.81 -7.29 -10.79
C PRO A 38 -1.39 -6.82 -9.40
N GLY A 39 -0.94 -5.57 -9.29
CA GLY A 39 -0.76 -4.90 -8.01
C GLY A 39 -2.09 -4.74 -7.26
N ASN A 40 -2.02 -4.39 -5.97
CA ASN A 40 -3.21 -4.07 -5.18
C ASN A 40 -3.72 -2.62 -5.37
N GLY A 41 -3.20 -1.87 -6.35
CA GLY A 41 -3.65 -0.51 -6.64
C GLY A 41 -3.07 0.58 -5.74
N LEU A 42 -2.30 0.23 -4.69
CA LEU A 42 -1.83 1.20 -3.70
C LEU A 42 -0.77 2.16 -4.25
N ALA A 43 0.07 1.73 -5.19
CA ALA A 43 1.04 2.61 -5.83
C ALA A 43 0.34 3.56 -6.83
N GLU A 44 -0.62 3.02 -7.57
CA GLU A 44 -1.43 3.72 -8.56
C GLU A 44 -2.31 4.79 -7.92
N ALA A 45 -2.83 4.52 -6.72
CA ALA A 45 -3.53 5.50 -5.88
C ALA A 45 -2.62 6.65 -5.40
N GLY A 46 -1.30 6.56 -5.60
CA GLY A 46 -0.35 7.59 -5.18
C GLY A 46 -0.05 7.59 -3.68
N ALA A 47 -0.47 6.56 -2.96
CA ALA A 47 -0.33 6.46 -1.50
C ALA A 47 1.12 6.19 -1.04
N ILE A 48 2.00 5.72 -1.92
CA ILE A 48 3.40 5.39 -1.58
C ILE A 48 4.33 6.51 -2.04
N LYS A 49 4.99 7.19 -1.10
CA LYS A 49 6.04 8.18 -1.40
C LYS A 49 7.42 7.64 -1.00
N ARG A 50 8.34 7.57 -1.95
CA ARG A 50 9.72 7.14 -1.72
C ARG A 50 10.65 8.34 -1.69
N ILE A 51 11.34 8.55 -0.56
CA ILE A 51 12.33 9.62 -0.38
C ILE A 51 13.64 8.95 0.05
N GLY A 52 14.56 8.79 -0.90
CA GLY A 52 15.78 8.01 -0.71
C GLY A 52 15.44 6.57 -0.28
N ARG A 53 15.95 6.14 0.88
CA ARG A 53 15.69 4.80 1.46
C ARG A 53 14.43 4.74 2.33
N LYS A 54 13.70 5.84 2.50
CA LYS A 54 12.50 5.92 3.33
C LYS A 54 11.26 5.72 2.48
N VAL A 55 10.29 5.00 3.04
CA VAL A 55 8.94 4.85 2.50
C VAL A 55 7.98 5.55 3.44
N LEU A 56 7.24 6.51 2.90
CA LEU A 56 6.16 7.22 3.57
C LEU A 56 4.84 6.86 2.88
N ILE A 57 3.79 6.88 3.67
CA ILE A 57 2.41 6.68 3.23
C ILE A 57 1.71 8.05 3.26
N ASP A 58 1.13 8.42 2.13
CA ASP A 58 0.19 9.53 2.02
C ASP A 58 -1.15 9.07 2.59
N LEU A 59 -1.61 9.69 3.68
CA LEU A 59 -2.77 9.22 4.43
C LEU A 59 -4.06 9.46 3.65
N ASP A 60 -4.21 10.62 3.01
CA ASP A 60 -5.41 10.97 2.26
C ASP A 60 -5.59 10.01 1.06
N ALA A 61 -4.49 9.72 0.35
CA ALA A 61 -4.50 8.75 -0.75
C ALA A 61 -4.68 7.30 -0.27
N PHE A 62 -4.18 6.97 0.93
CA PHE A 62 -4.35 5.65 1.53
C PHE A 62 -5.80 5.40 1.96
N GLU A 63 -6.45 6.37 2.58
CA GLU A 63 -7.87 6.30 2.95
C GLU A 63 -8.76 6.23 1.71
N ALA A 64 -8.51 7.06 0.70
CA ALA A 64 -9.24 6.98 -0.57
C ALA A 64 -9.11 5.59 -1.24
N TRP A 65 -7.94 4.96 -1.13
CA TRP A 65 -7.72 3.59 -1.59
C TRP A 65 -8.48 2.56 -0.74
N ILE A 66 -8.56 2.73 0.58
CA ILE A 66 -9.39 1.86 1.44
C ILE A 66 -10.86 1.96 1.03
N ASP A 67 -11.36 3.18 0.86
CA ASP A 67 -12.75 3.43 0.50
C ASP A 67 -13.11 2.83 -0.85
N SER A 68 -12.21 2.91 -1.84
CA SER A 68 -12.44 2.32 -3.17
C SER A 68 -12.63 0.80 -3.10
N HIS A 69 -11.97 0.12 -2.16
CA HIS A 69 -12.08 -1.33 -1.96
C HIS A 69 -13.28 -1.71 -1.08
N ALA A 70 -13.73 -0.81 -0.19
CA ALA A 70 -14.92 -1.01 0.62
C ALA A 70 -16.21 -0.98 -0.21
N SER A 71 -16.23 -0.20 -1.29
CA SER A 71 -17.36 -0.10 -2.24
C SER A 71 -17.47 -1.25 -3.25
N GLU A 72 -16.50 -2.18 -3.29
CA GLU A 72 -16.55 -3.38 -4.14
C GLU A 72 -17.07 -4.64 -3.38
N GLY A 73 -17.63 -4.46 -2.17
CA GLY A 73 -18.19 -5.53 -1.32
C GLY A 73 -19.71 -5.65 -1.36
#